data_AF-I0JPT5-F1
#
_entry.id   AF-I0JPT5-F1
#
_cell.length_a   1.000
_cell.length_b   1.000
_cell.length_c   1.000
_cell.angle_alpha   90.00
_cell.angle_beta   90.00
_cell.angle_gamma   90.00
#
_symmetry.space_group_name_H-M   'P 1'
#
loop_
_entity.id
_entity.type
_entity.pdbx_description
1 polymer ?
#
loop_
_entity_poly.entity_id
_entity_poly.type
_entity_poly.pdbx_seq_one_letter_code
_entity_poly.pdbx_strand_id
1 'polypeptide(L)'
;MSNQQLDQLRSQLDEVNLELLNLINKRGDLVKEIGQIKEQQGTNRFDPVRERTMLDHISSHNDGPFEDSTVVHLFKEIFKAGLELQEDDHRKALLVSRKKQPEDTIVEINGEKVGDGNTHFIMGPCAVESYEQVSTVAKAVKGEGLKLLRGGAFKPRTSPYDFQGLGIEGLKMLKQAGDENGLAVVSEIVNPADLEEALDYLDVIQIGARNMQNFELLKAAGSVNKPVLLKRGMSATISEFINAAEYIISRGNKNIILCERGIRTYEKATRNTLDISSVPILKQETHLPVMVDVTHSTGRRDLLLPAAKAAMAIGADGVMAEVHPDPAVALSDSAQQMNIPTFQSFMRELTK
;
A
#
# COMPACT_ATOMS: atom_id res chain seq x y z
N MET A 1 62.68 -3.83 2.48
CA MET A 1 62.35 -3.93 3.91
C MET A 1 61.02 -3.24 4.25
N SER A 2 60.71 -2.03 3.79
CA SER A 2 59.43 -1.35 4.11
C SER A 2 58.18 -2.10 3.60
N ASN A 3 58.23 -2.71 2.40
CA ASN A 3 57.07 -3.45 1.87
C ASN A 3 56.78 -4.75 2.66
N GLN A 4 57.82 -5.45 3.14
CA GLN A 4 57.62 -6.67 3.94
C GLN A 4 56.97 -6.38 5.30
N GLN A 5 57.33 -5.26 5.94
CA GLN A 5 56.69 -4.84 7.20
C GLN A 5 55.25 -4.40 6.97
N LEU A 6 54.97 -3.71 5.87
CA LEU A 6 53.61 -3.34 5.49
C LEU A 6 52.73 -4.57 5.25
N ASP A 7 53.23 -5.56 4.54
CA ASP A 7 52.49 -6.79 4.23
C ASP A 7 52.21 -7.63 5.49
N GLN A 8 53.15 -7.65 6.45
CA GLN A 8 52.94 -8.27 7.77
C GLN A 8 51.84 -7.57 8.57
N LEU A 9 51.86 -6.24 8.64
CA LEU A 9 50.83 -5.47 9.36
C LEU A 9 49.45 -5.64 8.70
N ARG A 10 49.39 -5.72 7.37
CA ARG A 10 48.13 -6.00 6.65
C ARG A 10 47.60 -7.39 6.94
N SER A 11 48.48 -8.39 7.00
CA SER A 11 48.09 -9.76 7.35
C SER A 11 47.51 -9.83 8.77
N GLN A 12 48.11 -9.12 9.73
CA GLN A 12 47.56 -9.00 11.09
C GLN A 12 46.21 -8.26 11.11
N LEU A 13 46.05 -7.22 10.29
CA LEU A 13 44.78 -6.52 10.15
C LEU A 13 43.66 -7.43 9.61
N ASP A 14 43.99 -8.31 8.65
CA ASP A 14 43.05 -9.29 8.11
C ASP A 14 42.60 -10.30 9.17
N GLU A 15 43.48 -10.73 10.08
CA GLU A 15 43.11 -11.57 11.22
C GLU A 15 42.13 -10.84 12.15
N VAL A 16 42.38 -9.57 12.47
CA VAL A 16 41.47 -8.74 13.27
C VAL A 16 40.11 -8.58 12.58
N ASN A 17 40.07 -8.43 11.25
CA ASN A 17 38.81 -8.36 10.51
C ASN A 17 37.96 -9.62 10.67
N LEU A 18 38.58 -10.81 10.70
CA LEU A 18 37.88 -12.07 10.92
C LEU A 18 37.36 -12.19 12.36
N GLU A 19 38.11 -11.71 13.34
CA GLU A 19 37.65 -11.64 14.73
C GLU A 19 36.44 -10.70 14.88
N LEU A 20 36.49 -9.53 14.26
CA LEU A 20 35.36 -8.58 14.22
C LEU A 20 34.12 -9.22 13.57
N LEU A 21 34.28 -9.90 12.43
CA LEU A 21 33.19 -10.62 11.77
C LEU A 21 32.54 -11.66 12.70
N ASN A 22 33.35 -12.45 13.39
CA ASN A 22 32.86 -13.46 14.33
C ASN A 22 32.09 -12.83 15.50
N LEU A 23 32.57 -11.72 16.05
CA LEU A 23 31.90 -10.99 17.13
C LEU A 23 30.60 -10.34 16.66
N ILE A 24 30.59 -9.76 15.46
CA ILE A 24 29.39 -9.17 14.85
C ILE A 24 28.32 -10.24 14.60
N ASN A 25 28.70 -11.39 14.04
CA ASN A 25 27.77 -12.51 13.81
C ASN A 25 27.19 -13.04 15.12
N LYS A 26 28.04 -13.30 16.12
CA LYS A 26 27.59 -13.72 17.45
C LYS A 26 26.64 -12.71 18.09
N ARG A 27 26.92 -11.42 17.94
CA ARG A 27 26.00 -10.36 18.38
C ARG A 27 24.67 -10.43 17.63
N GLY A 28 24.71 -10.64 16.31
CA GLY A 28 23.53 -10.80 15.46
C GLY A 28 22.62 -11.93 15.91
N ASP A 29 23.19 -13.09 16.26
CA ASP A 29 22.44 -14.25 16.77
C ASP A 29 21.72 -13.91 18.10
N LEU A 30 22.42 -13.27 19.04
CA LEU A 30 21.80 -12.81 20.29
C LEU A 30 20.68 -11.79 20.04
N VAL A 31 20.88 -10.87 19.09
CA VAL A 31 19.86 -9.89 18.71
C VAL A 31 18.63 -10.57 18.11
N LYS A 32 18.80 -11.64 17.33
CA LYS A 32 17.66 -12.45 16.82
C LYS A 32 16.89 -13.12 17.94
N GLU A 33 17.58 -13.77 18.88
CA GLU A 33 16.94 -14.40 20.04
C GLU A 33 16.15 -13.39 20.88
N ILE A 34 16.74 -12.21 21.14
CA ILE A 34 16.05 -11.10 21.80
C ILE A 34 14.81 -10.67 21.01
N GLY A 35 14.92 -10.58 19.68
CA GLY A 35 13.80 -10.23 18.79
C GLY A 35 12.62 -11.19 18.93
N GLN A 36 12.88 -12.50 18.97
CA GLN A 36 11.86 -13.54 19.16
C GLN A 36 11.16 -13.42 20.52
N ILE A 37 11.91 -13.12 21.58
CA ILE A 37 11.34 -12.92 22.93
C ILE A 37 10.48 -11.65 22.96
N LYS A 38 10.96 -10.54 22.40
CA LYS A 38 10.22 -9.27 22.32
C LYS A 38 8.89 -9.42 21.59
N GLU A 39 8.88 -10.22 20.53
CA GLU A 39 7.70 -10.55 19.73
C GLU A 39 6.65 -11.29 20.56
N GLN A 40 7.04 -12.34 21.28
CA GLN A 40 6.13 -13.08 22.17
C GLN A 40 5.49 -12.19 23.25
N GLN A 41 6.18 -11.11 23.64
CA GLN A 41 5.74 -10.16 24.66
C GLN A 41 5.05 -8.92 24.08
N GLY A 42 4.98 -8.75 22.76
CA GLY A 42 4.37 -7.58 22.12
C GLY A 42 5.10 -6.26 22.41
N THR A 43 6.41 -6.30 22.65
CA THR A 43 7.21 -5.11 23.00
C THR A 43 7.89 -4.47 21.78
N ASN A 44 8.14 -3.16 21.82
CA ASN A 44 8.77 -2.43 20.72
C ASN A 44 10.19 -2.94 20.42
N ARG A 45 10.49 -3.12 19.13
CA ARG A 45 11.79 -3.60 18.64
C ARG A 45 12.89 -2.55 18.88
N PHE A 46 12.61 -1.30 18.48
CA PHE A 46 13.48 -0.16 18.72
C PHE A 46 13.29 0.40 20.14
N ASP A 47 14.39 0.54 20.87
CA ASP A 47 14.43 1.12 22.20
C ASP A 47 15.61 2.13 22.28
N PRO A 48 15.33 3.45 22.15
CA PRO A 48 16.38 4.47 22.16
C PRO A 48 17.04 4.61 23.53
N VAL A 49 16.36 4.24 24.62
CA VAL A 49 16.93 4.28 25.97
C VAL A 49 17.97 3.18 26.11
N ARG A 50 17.62 1.96 25.67
CA ARG A 50 18.57 0.83 25.66
C ARG A 50 19.78 1.11 24.79
N GLU A 51 19.59 1.68 23.59
CA GLU A 51 20.70 2.07 22.72
C GLU A 51 21.61 3.10 23.39
N ARG A 52 21.02 4.13 24.01
CA ARG A 52 21.79 5.14 24.75
C ARG A 52 22.63 4.50 25.85
N THR A 53 22.05 3.63 26.68
CA THR A 53 22.80 2.93 27.74
C THR A 53 23.96 2.10 27.20
N MET A 54 23.79 1.45 26.05
CA MET A 54 24.89 0.70 25.42
C MET A 54 25.98 1.62 24.90
N LEU A 55 25.62 2.72 24.25
CA LEU A 55 26.59 3.70 23.75
C LEU A 55 27.38 4.35 24.89
N ASP A 56 26.70 4.75 25.97
CA ASP A 56 27.35 5.35 27.14
C ASP A 56 28.34 4.37 27.78
N HIS A 57 27.97 3.08 27.87
CA HIS A 57 28.86 2.03 28.36
C HIS A 57 30.06 1.79 27.43
N ILE A 58 29.88 1.87 26.11
CA ILE A 58 30.99 1.73 25.15
C ILE A 58 31.95 2.92 25.28
N SER A 59 31.42 4.15 25.32
CA SER A 59 32.24 5.35 25.48
C SER A 59 33.00 5.37 26.80
N SER A 60 32.39 4.93 27.90
CA SER A 60 33.08 4.89 29.21
C SER A 60 34.21 3.87 29.30
N HIS A 61 34.35 2.99 28.30
CA HIS A 61 35.41 1.97 28.22
C HIS A 61 36.30 2.16 26.98
N ASN A 62 36.23 3.32 26.32
CA ASN A 62 37.04 3.60 25.15
C ASN A 62 38.40 4.20 25.57
N ASP A 63 39.41 3.34 25.70
CA ASP A 63 40.81 3.73 25.87
C ASP A 63 41.60 3.63 24.54
N GLY A 64 40.87 3.53 23.42
CA GLY A 64 41.41 3.27 22.09
C GLY A 64 41.85 4.54 21.33
N PRO A 65 42.42 4.38 20.13
CA PRO A 65 42.94 5.50 19.34
C PRO A 65 41.84 6.32 18.62
N PHE A 66 40.58 5.86 18.63
CA PHE A 66 39.45 6.55 18.01
C PHE A 66 38.73 7.43 19.04
N GLU A 67 38.28 8.61 18.60
CA GLU A 67 37.42 9.46 19.43
C GLU A 67 36.06 8.79 19.70
N ASP A 68 35.47 9.08 20.86
CA ASP A 68 34.16 8.56 21.28
C ASP A 68 33.08 8.80 20.23
N SER A 69 33.10 9.95 19.56
CA SER A 69 32.16 10.32 18.50
C SER A 69 32.15 9.30 17.35
N THR A 70 33.34 8.84 16.96
CA THR A 70 33.56 7.88 15.87
C THR A 70 33.15 6.48 16.31
N VAL A 71 33.55 6.07 17.51
CA VAL A 71 33.16 4.76 18.08
C VAL A 71 31.64 4.67 18.19
N VAL A 72 30.98 5.70 18.72
CA VAL A 72 29.52 5.77 18.81
C VAL A 72 28.86 5.64 17.45
N HIS A 73 29.39 6.28 16.41
CA HIS A 73 28.83 6.18 15.06
C HIS A 73 28.93 4.74 14.50
N LEU A 74 30.09 4.09 14.61
CA LEU A 74 30.28 2.71 14.16
C LEU A 74 29.32 1.75 14.86
N PHE A 75 29.17 1.87 16.18
CA PHE A 75 28.25 1.01 16.92
C PHE A 75 26.78 1.28 16.58
N LYS A 76 26.39 2.52 16.26
CA LYS A 76 25.04 2.80 15.76
C LYS A 76 24.73 2.07 14.46
N GLU A 77 25.68 1.98 13.53
CA GLU A 77 25.47 1.19 12.30
C GLU A 77 25.33 -0.31 12.59
N ILE A 78 26.12 -0.85 13.54
CA ILE A 78 25.95 -2.23 14.01
C ILE A 78 24.58 -2.45 14.67
N PHE A 79 24.08 -1.46 15.41
CA PHE A 79 22.76 -1.54 16.07
C PHE A 79 21.63 -1.51 15.05
N LYS A 80 21.72 -0.60 14.08
CA LYS A 80 20.81 -0.47 12.95
C LYS A 80 20.73 -1.77 12.13
N ALA A 81 21.86 -2.35 11.75
CA ALA A 81 21.91 -3.64 11.05
C ALA A 81 21.25 -4.76 11.87
N GLY A 82 21.42 -4.75 13.20
CA GLY A 82 20.75 -5.69 14.09
C GLY A 82 19.23 -5.52 14.15
N LEU A 83 18.73 -4.28 14.08
CA LEU A 83 17.29 -4.00 14.00
C LEU A 83 16.70 -4.47 12.66
N GLU A 84 17.38 -4.19 11.55
CA GLU A 84 17.00 -4.63 10.20
C GLU A 84 16.94 -6.17 10.13
N LEU A 85 17.87 -6.87 10.77
CA LEU A 85 17.88 -8.33 10.86
C LEU A 85 16.62 -8.90 11.53
N GLN A 86 16.09 -8.22 12.56
CA GLN A 86 14.82 -8.59 13.21
C GLN A 86 13.61 -8.30 12.31
N GLU A 87 13.64 -7.21 11.53
CA GLU A 87 12.58 -6.90 10.57
C GLU A 87 12.53 -7.92 9.43
N ASP A 88 13.70 -8.31 8.92
CA ASP A 88 13.82 -9.25 7.81
C ASP A 88 13.38 -10.68 8.15
N ASP A 89 13.68 -11.16 9.36
CA ASP A 89 13.21 -12.47 9.82
C ASP A 89 11.67 -12.51 9.98
N HIS A 90 11.03 -11.40 10.36
CA HIS A 90 9.56 -11.31 10.37
C HIS A 90 8.97 -11.29 8.95
N ARG A 91 9.59 -10.56 8.01
CA ARG A 91 9.15 -10.58 6.60
C ARG A 91 9.27 -11.98 5.97
N LYS A 92 10.23 -12.81 6.42
CA LYS A 92 10.33 -14.22 5.97
C LYS A 92 9.10 -15.08 6.31
N ALA A 93 8.22 -14.64 7.23
CA ALA A 93 7.06 -15.41 7.65
C ALA A 93 5.73 -14.97 7.01
N LEU A 94 5.63 -13.76 6.47
CA LEU A 94 4.35 -13.20 6.01
C LEU A 94 3.86 -13.88 4.73
N LEU A 95 2.57 -14.24 4.73
CA LEU A 95 1.88 -14.88 3.61
C LEU A 95 1.88 -14.00 2.37
N VAL A 96 1.78 -12.67 2.51
CA VAL A 96 1.80 -11.72 1.37
C VAL A 96 3.19 -11.48 0.76
N SER A 97 4.27 -11.98 1.37
CA SER A 97 5.64 -11.64 0.96
C SER A 97 6.12 -12.44 -0.26
N ARG A 98 6.97 -11.84 -1.11
CA ARG A 98 7.63 -12.59 -2.20
C ARG A 98 8.53 -13.71 -1.71
N LYS A 99 9.09 -13.57 -0.51
CA LYS A 99 9.89 -14.62 0.14
C LYS A 99 9.03 -15.87 0.38
N LYS A 100 7.72 -15.73 0.64
CA LYS A 100 6.78 -16.83 0.85
C LYS A 100 6.18 -17.36 -0.45
N GLN A 101 5.84 -16.47 -1.39
CA GLN A 101 5.36 -16.81 -2.72
C GLN A 101 6.10 -15.94 -3.75
N PRO A 102 7.09 -16.50 -4.48
CA PRO A 102 7.86 -15.74 -5.46
C PRO A 102 7.02 -15.24 -6.65
N GLU A 103 6.03 -16.03 -7.07
CA GLU A 103 5.18 -15.77 -8.24
C GLU A 103 4.11 -14.72 -7.95
N ASP A 104 3.81 -13.88 -8.95
CA ASP A 104 2.75 -12.88 -8.88
C ASP A 104 1.38 -13.52 -8.64
N THR A 105 0.62 -12.95 -7.70
CA THR A 105 -0.81 -13.21 -7.57
C THR A 105 -1.54 -12.50 -8.69
N ILE A 106 -2.37 -13.26 -9.40
CA ILE A 106 -3.31 -12.74 -10.40
C ILE A 106 -4.71 -12.73 -9.79
N VAL A 107 -5.34 -11.56 -9.76
CA VAL A 107 -6.71 -11.40 -9.26
C VAL A 107 -7.66 -11.32 -10.45
N GLU A 108 -8.44 -12.39 -10.66
CA GLU A 108 -9.41 -12.45 -11.75
C GLU A 108 -10.74 -11.81 -11.36
N ILE A 109 -11.18 -10.81 -12.14
CA ILE A 109 -12.42 -10.05 -11.92
C ILE A 109 -13.17 -9.99 -13.26
N ASN A 110 -14.19 -10.82 -13.42
CA ASN A 110 -15.04 -10.86 -14.61
C ASN A 110 -14.26 -10.92 -15.95
N GLY A 111 -13.21 -11.76 -15.97
CA GLY A 111 -12.32 -11.96 -17.12
C GLY A 111 -11.10 -11.04 -17.17
N GLU A 112 -11.08 -9.94 -16.41
CA GLU A 112 -9.87 -9.13 -16.22
C GLU A 112 -8.91 -9.81 -15.25
N LYS A 113 -7.62 -9.82 -15.55
CA LYS A 113 -6.59 -10.51 -14.76
C LYS A 113 -5.60 -9.52 -14.16
N VAL A 114 -6.02 -8.84 -13.10
CA VAL A 114 -5.19 -7.80 -12.48
C VAL A 114 -3.90 -8.40 -11.92
N GLY A 115 -2.76 -7.89 -12.39
CA GLY A 115 -1.42 -8.40 -12.06
C GLY A 115 -0.76 -9.23 -13.17
N ASP A 116 -1.41 -9.41 -14.34
CA ASP A 116 -0.90 -10.24 -15.44
C ASP A 116 0.20 -9.58 -16.30
N GLY A 117 0.66 -8.39 -15.89
CA GLY A 117 1.61 -7.56 -16.63
C GLY A 117 0.96 -6.48 -17.49
N ASN A 118 -0.36 -6.52 -17.70
CA ASN A 118 -1.11 -5.43 -18.33
C ASN A 118 -1.58 -4.41 -17.28
N THR A 119 -1.77 -3.16 -17.72
CA THR A 119 -2.38 -2.11 -16.89
C THR A 119 -3.90 -2.16 -17.01
N HIS A 120 -4.58 -2.29 -15.88
CA HIS A 120 -6.05 -2.21 -15.81
C HIS A 120 -6.54 -0.85 -15.31
N PHE A 121 -7.79 -0.51 -15.62
CA PHE A 121 -8.38 0.78 -15.23
C PHE A 121 -9.68 0.59 -14.46
N ILE A 122 -9.79 1.24 -13.31
CA ILE A 122 -11.02 1.30 -12.50
C ILE A 122 -11.53 2.74 -12.54
N MET A 123 -12.67 2.94 -13.20
CA MET A 123 -13.24 4.26 -13.46
C MET A 123 -14.66 4.34 -12.93
N GLY A 124 -15.11 5.51 -12.51
CA GLY A 124 -16.49 5.70 -12.07
C GLY A 124 -16.64 6.80 -11.04
N PRO A 125 -17.86 7.10 -10.57
CA PRO A 125 -18.07 8.25 -9.71
C PRO A 125 -17.50 8.10 -8.30
N CYS A 126 -17.32 9.25 -7.65
CA CYS A 126 -16.93 9.30 -6.24
C CYS A 126 -17.99 8.65 -5.37
N ALA A 127 -19.24 9.09 -5.51
CA ALA A 127 -20.39 8.55 -4.82
C ALA A 127 -21.45 8.10 -5.83
N VAL A 128 -22.24 7.10 -5.42
CA VAL A 128 -23.47 6.75 -6.13
C VAL A 128 -24.56 7.71 -5.68
N GLU A 129 -25.13 8.45 -6.62
CA GLU A 129 -26.10 9.54 -6.34
C GLU A 129 -27.49 9.22 -6.89
N SER A 130 -27.56 8.66 -8.09
CA SER A 130 -28.77 8.09 -8.68
C SER A 130 -28.41 7.00 -9.69
N TYR A 131 -29.40 6.19 -10.08
CA TYR A 131 -29.19 5.18 -11.12
C TYR A 131 -28.81 5.81 -12.48
N GLU A 132 -29.47 6.91 -12.88
CA GLU A 132 -29.17 7.59 -14.16
C GLU A 132 -27.74 8.15 -14.17
N GLN A 133 -27.30 8.68 -13.04
CA GLN A 133 -25.95 9.19 -12.86
C GLN A 133 -24.91 8.07 -13.04
N VAL A 134 -25.05 6.94 -12.36
CA VAL A 134 -24.14 5.80 -12.51
C VAL A 134 -24.24 5.16 -13.89
N SER A 135 -25.46 4.95 -14.42
CA SER A 135 -25.70 4.36 -15.74
C SER A 135 -25.05 5.17 -16.86
N THR A 136 -25.07 6.51 -16.76
CA THR A 136 -24.38 7.39 -17.71
C THR A 136 -22.87 7.17 -17.70
N VAL A 137 -22.26 7.06 -16.51
CA VAL A 137 -20.82 6.78 -16.38
C VAL A 137 -20.48 5.37 -16.84
N ALA A 138 -21.28 4.37 -16.48
CA ALA A 138 -21.11 2.98 -16.88
C ALA A 138 -21.07 2.83 -18.41
N LYS A 139 -21.98 3.51 -19.13
CA LYS A 139 -21.97 3.54 -20.59
C LYS A 139 -20.70 4.16 -21.17
N ALA A 140 -20.20 5.25 -20.57
CA ALA A 140 -18.95 5.88 -20.99
C ALA A 140 -17.74 4.97 -20.73
N VAL A 141 -17.66 4.35 -19.56
CA VAL A 141 -16.59 3.41 -19.18
C VAL A 141 -16.57 2.21 -20.14
N LYS A 142 -17.73 1.62 -20.43
CA LYS A 142 -17.88 0.56 -21.44
C LYS A 142 -17.46 1.03 -22.84
N GLY A 143 -17.81 2.26 -23.21
CA GLY A 143 -17.47 2.86 -24.50
C GLY A 143 -15.97 2.97 -24.75
N GLU A 144 -15.16 3.12 -23.68
CA GLU A 144 -13.70 3.10 -23.72
C GLU A 144 -13.11 1.67 -23.63
N GLY A 145 -13.97 0.63 -23.71
CA GLY A 145 -13.55 -0.78 -23.68
C GLY A 145 -13.16 -1.28 -22.29
N LEU A 146 -13.38 -0.50 -21.23
CA LEU A 146 -13.03 -0.87 -19.86
C LEU A 146 -14.04 -1.86 -19.27
N LYS A 147 -13.60 -2.57 -18.22
CA LYS A 147 -14.39 -3.63 -17.56
C LYS A 147 -14.69 -3.41 -16.10
N LEU A 148 -14.03 -2.44 -15.45
CA LEU A 148 -14.16 -2.21 -14.02
C LEU A 148 -14.79 -0.84 -13.75
N LEU A 149 -15.95 -0.85 -13.10
CA LEU A 149 -16.70 0.33 -12.68
C LEU A 149 -16.58 0.48 -11.16
N ARG A 150 -16.21 1.66 -10.68
CA ARG A 150 -16.30 1.99 -9.26
C ARG A 150 -17.45 2.92 -8.92
N GLY A 151 -17.95 2.86 -7.69
CA GLY A 151 -18.90 3.83 -7.16
C GLY A 151 -19.01 3.71 -5.64
N GLY A 152 -18.90 4.81 -4.90
CA GLY A 152 -19.01 4.78 -3.45
C GLY A 152 -20.45 4.74 -2.98
N ALA A 153 -20.93 3.57 -2.53
CA ALA A 153 -22.25 3.40 -1.93
C ALA A 153 -22.25 3.85 -0.45
N PHE A 154 -21.15 3.59 0.26
CA PHE A 154 -20.85 4.12 1.58
C PHE A 154 -19.70 5.13 1.46
N LYS A 155 -19.84 6.31 2.07
CA LYS A 155 -18.85 7.39 1.98
C LYS A 155 -18.30 7.73 3.37
N PRO A 156 -17.04 7.37 3.70
CA PRO A 156 -16.43 7.84 4.94
C PRO A 156 -16.11 9.34 4.83
N ARG A 157 -16.90 10.16 5.53
CA ARG A 157 -16.79 11.63 5.53
C ARG A 157 -16.05 12.13 6.76
N THR A 158 -15.39 13.28 6.61
CA THR A 158 -14.82 14.00 7.77
C THR A 158 -15.93 14.66 8.59
N SER A 159 -16.97 15.20 7.92
CA SER A 159 -18.15 15.78 8.56
C SER A 159 -19.30 14.78 8.56
N PRO A 160 -20.03 14.59 9.69
CA PRO A 160 -21.19 13.72 9.74
C PRO A 160 -22.43 14.31 9.01
N TYR A 161 -22.42 15.61 8.71
CA TYR A 161 -23.52 16.29 8.00
C TYR A 161 -23.37 16.24 6.48
N ASP A 162 -22.22 15.79 6.01
CA ASP A 162 -22.01 15.56 4.59
C ASP A 162 -22.80 14.32 4.12
N PHE A 163 -23.01 14.20 2.82
CA PHE A 163 -23.59 13.00 2.22
C PHE A 163 -22.77 11.73 2.57
N GLN A 164 -23.41 10.79 3.28
CA GLN A 164 -22.80 9.54 3.77
C GLN A 164 -22.89 8.38 2.77
N GLY A 165 -23.56 8.58 1.64
CA GLY A 165 -23.85 7.52 0.67
C GLY A 165 -25.28 6.97 0.80
N LEU A 166 -25.71 6.21 -0.20
CA LEU A 166 -27.03 5.57 -0.25
C LEU A 166 -27.04 4.17 0.39
N GLY A 167 -25.88 3.67 0.85
CA GLY A 167 -25.75 2.33 1.42
C GLY A 167 -26.14 1.24 0.42
N ILE A 168 -26.88 0.24 0.87
CA ILE A 168 -27.30 -0.91 0.05
C ILE A 168 -28.06 -0.49 -1.22
N GLU A 169 -28.90 0.54 -1.18
CA GLU A 169 -29.59 1.02 -2.38
C GLU A 169 -28.60 1.54 -3.43
N GLY A 170 -27.51 2.19 -2.99
CA GLY A 170 -26.41 2.57 -3.87
C GLY A 170 -25.69 1.35 -4.48
N LEU A 171 -25.53 0.27 -3.71
CA LEU A 171 -24.96 -0.99 -4.23
C LEU A 171 -25.87 -1.63 -5.28
N LYS A 172 -27.18 -1.67 -5.05
CA LYS A 172 -28.16 -2.18 -6.03
C LYS A 172 -28.11 -1.40 -7.33
N MET A 173 -28.08 -0.06 -7.26
CA MET A 173 -27.96 0.80 -8.44
C MET A 173 -26.65 0.56 -9.20
N LEU A 174 -25.54 0.42 -8.46
CA LEU A 174 -24.23 0.16 -9.04
C LEU A 174 -24.19 -1.20 -9.75
N LYS A 175 -24.70 -2.25 -9.08
CA LYS A 175 -24.82 -3.61 -9.62
C LYS A 175 -25.66 -3.63 -10.89
N GLN A 176 -26.84 -3.00 -10.87
CA GLN A 176 -27.71 -2.91 -12.04
C GLN A 176 -27.01 -2.23 -13.23
N ALA A 177 -26.39 -1.08 -13.01
CA ALA A 177 -25.64 -0.37 -14.05
C ALA A 177 -24.44 -1.18 -14.57
N GLY A 178 -23.77 -1.92 -13.67
CA GLY A 178 -22.68 -2.85 -14.02
C GLY A 178 -23.16 -3.98 -14.93
N ASP A 179 -24.23 -4.67 -14.55
CA ASP A 179 -24.78 -5.82 -15.27
C ASP A 179 -25.27 -5.45 -16.67
N GLU A 180 -26.02 -4.35 -16.80
CA GLU A 180 -26.51 -3.85 -18.09
C GLU A 180 -25.37 -3.50 -19.06
N ASN A 181 -24.20 -3.18 -18.52
CA ASN A 181 -23.03 -2.78 -19.31
C ASN A 181 -21.95 -3.87 -19.39
N GLY A 182 -22.09 -4.99 -18.67
CA GLY A 182 -21.06 -6.04 -18.58
C GLY A 182 -19.78 -5.56 -17.90
N LEU A 183 -19.94 -4.76 -16.83
CA LEU A 183 -18.86 -4.18 -16.02
C LEU A 183 -18.87 -4.81 -14.63
N ALA A 184 -17.70 -5.17 -14.11
CA ALA A 184 -17.54 -5.58 -12.73
C ALA A 184 -17.53 -4.35 -11.81
N VAL A 185 -18.17 -4.45 -10.65
CA VAL A 185 -18.41 -3.32 -9.76
C VAL A 185 -17.55 -3.36 -8.50
N VAL A 186 -16.95 -2.20 -8.21
CA VAL A 186 -16.07 -1.95 -7.07
C VAL A 186 -16.73 -0.90 -6.17
N SER A 187 -16.98 -1.24 -4.90
CA SER A 187 -17.50 -0.28 -3.91
C SER A 187 -16.88 -0.46 -2.55
N GLU A 188 -16.90 0.61 -1.76
CA GLU A 188 -16.36 0.61 -0.41
C GLU A 188 -17.35 0.05 0.60
N ILE A 189 -16.86 -0.83 1.46
CA ILE A 189 -17.57 -1.29 2.66
C ILE A 189 -16.85 -0.70 3.87
N VAL A 190 -17.63 -0.18 4.82
CA VAL A 190 -17.12 0.57 5.98
C VAL A 190 -17.30 -0.18 7.31
N ASN A 191 -18.20 -1.16 7.36
CA ASN A 191 -18.56 -1.90 8.56
C ASN A 191 -18.66 -3.40 8.24
N PRO A 192 -18.07 -4.30 9.06
CA PRO A 192 -18.23 -5.74 8.91
C PRO A 192 -19.69 -6.22 8.78
N ALA A 193 -20.63 -5.55 9.46
CA ALA A 193 -22.04 -5.93 9.46
C ALA A 193 -22.72 -5.80 8.08
N ASP A 194 -22.25 -4.86 7.24
CA ASP A 194 -22.82 -4.64 5.90
C ASP A 194 -22.25 -5.61 4.86
N LEU A 195 -21.20 -6.35 5.22
CA LEU A 195 -20.42 -7.13 4.26
C LEU A 195 -21.25 -8.25 3.63
N GLU A 196 -21.98 -9.03 4.45
CA GLU A 196 -22.73 -10.20 3.99
C GLU A 196 -23.76 -9.83 2.92
N GLU A 197 -24.58 -8.81 3.17
CA GLU A 197 -25.56 -8.31 2.20
C GLU A 197 -24.88 -7.68 0.97
N ALA A 198 -23.74 -7.01 1.16
CA ALA A 198 -23.03 -6.37 0.06
C ALA A 198 -22.42 -7.36 -0.96
N LEU A 199 -22.17 -8.62 -0.57
CA LEU A 199 -21.54 -9.63 -1.45
C LEU A 199 -22.36 -9.96 -2.69
N ASP A 200 -23.68 -9.81 -2.63
CA ASP A 200 -24.60 -10.07 -3.74
C ASP A 200 -24.54 -8.98 -4.82
N TYR A 201 -24.04 -7.79 -4.46
CA TYR A 201 -24.02 -6.62 -5.32
C TYR A 201 -22.62 -6.21 -5.76
N LEU A 202 -21.57 -6.85 -5.24
CA LEU A 202 -20.18 -6.47 -5.49
C LEU A 202 -19.33 -7.57 -6.12
N ASP A 203 -18.47 -7.17 -7.05
CA ASP A 203 -17.41 -8.01 -7.59
C ASP A 203 -16.09 -7.80 -6.85
N VAL A 204 -15.85 -6.59 -6.34
CA VAL A 204 -14.66 -6.25 -5.54
C VAL A 204 -15.06 -5.41 -4.33
N ILE A 205 -14.61 -5.82 -3.14
CA ILE A 205 -14.76 -5.08 -1.89
C ILE A 205 -13.61 -4.07 -1.79
N GLN A 206 -13.90 -2.78 -1.79
CA GLN A 206 -12.90 -1.77 -1.44
C GLN A 206 -12.88 -1.56 0.07
N ILE A 207 -11.69 -1.58 0.67
CA ILE A 207 -11.44 -1.08 2.03
C ILE A 207 -10.72 0.25 1.90
N GLY A 208 -11.39 1.34 2.28
CA GLY A 208 -10.84 2.68 2.14
C GLY A 208 -9.70 2.97 3.11
N ALA A 209 -8.93 4.02 2.80
CA ALA A 209 -7.73 4.42 3.54
C ALA A 209 -7.97 4.63 5.06
N ARG A 210 -9.16 5.12 5.45
CA ARG A 210 -9.49 5.33 6.87
C ARG A 210 -9.72 4.01 7.63
N ASN A 211 -10.05 2.93 6.91
CA ASN A 211 -10.31 1.62 7.44
C ASN A 211 -9.15 0.63 7.21
N MET A 212 -7.99 1.07 6.69
CA MET A 212 -6.83 0.19 6.50
C MET A 212 -6.39 -0.50 7.81
N GLN A 213 -6.64 0.10 8.97
CA GLN A 213 -6.37 -0.49 10.29
C GLN A 213 -7.66 -0.83 11.07
N ASN A 214 -8.80 -0.91 10.39
CA ASN A 214 -10.00 -1.49 10.98
C ASN A 214 -9.89 -3.03 10.90
N PHE A 215 -9.14 -3.61 11.84
CA PHE A 215 -8.74 -5.02 11.79
C PHE A 215 -9.93 -5.99 11.73
N GLU A 216 -11.06 -5.66 12.35
CA GLU A 216 -12.26 -6.49 12.26
C GLU A 216 -12.87 -6.48 10.85
N LEU A 217 -12.84 -5.34 10.16
CA LEU A 217 -13.23 -5.27 8.75
C LEU A 217 -12.26 -6.03 7.85
N LEU A 218 -10.94 -5.95 8.10
CA LEU A 218 -9.94 -6.74 7.37
C LEU A 218 -10.19 -8.24 7.55
N LYS A 219 -10.45 -8.69 8.79
CA LYS A 219 -10.74 -10.11 9.08
C LYS A 219 -12.03 -10.58 8.41
N ALA A 220 -13.07 -9.73 8.41
CA ALA A 220 -14.34 -10.02 7.74
C ALA A 220 -14.14 -10.17 6.22
N ALA A 221 -13.48 -9.21 5.57
CA ALA A 221 -13.13 -9.27 4.15
C ALA A 221 -12.19 -10.45 3.81
N GLY A 222 -11.34 -10.84 4.76
CA GLY A 222 -10.47 -12.01 4.64
C GLY A 222 -11.20 -13.35 4.75
N SER A 223 -12.41 -13.38 5.30
CA SER A 223 -13.19 -14.60 5.54
C SER A 223 -14.21 -14.89 4.43
N VAL A 224 -14.21 -14.11 3.35
CA VAL A 224 -15.13 -14.27 2.20
C VAL A 224 -14.34 -14.52 0.91
N ASN A 225 -14.95 -15.21 -0.06
CA ASN A 225 -14.33 -15.47 -1.35
C ASN A 225 -14.68 -14.37 -2.37
N LYS A 226 -14.15 -13.17 -2.14
CA LYS A 226 -14.36 -12.01 -3.02
C LYS A 226 -13.08 -11.17 -3.09
N PRO A 227 -12.66 -10.68 -4.26
CA PRO A 227 -11.52 -9.77 -4.37
C PRO A 227 -11.63 -8.56 -3.43
N VAL A 228 -10.50 -8.18 -2.82
CA VAL A 228 -10.39 -7.03 -1.92
C VAL A 228 -9.40 -6.01 -2.47
N LEU A 229 -9.86 -4.79 -2.68
CA LEU A 229 -9.03 -3.64 -3.02
C LEU A 229 -8.73 -2.86 -1.73
N LEU A 230 -7.53 -3.04 -1.18
CA LEU A 230 -7.10 -2.41 0.06
C LEU A 230 -6.37 -1.11 -0.24
N LYS A 231 -6.93 0.03 0.18
CA LYS A 231 -6.28 1.33 0.06
C LYS A 231 -5.31 1.58 1.21
N ARG A 232 -4.13 2.12 0.89
CA ARG A 232 -3.15 2.56 1.88
C ARG A 232 -3.73 3.65 2.78
N GLY A 233 -3.47 3.54 4.08
CA GLY A 233 -3.87 4.52 5.08
C GLY A 233 -3.19 5.87 4.90
N MET A 234 -3.85 6.94 5.36
CA MET A 234 -3.41 8.33 5.11
C MET A 234 -1.97 8.63 5.53
N SER A 235 -1.47 7.94 6.57
CA SER A 235 -0.11 8.09 7.09
C SER A 235 0.55 6.74 7.31
N ALA A 236 0.07 5.69 6.65
CA ALA A 236 0.58 4.34 6.85
C ALA A 236 1.97 4.18 6.23
N THR A 237 2.89 3.60 6.98
CA THR A 237 4.14 3.06 6.45
C THR A 237 3.87 1.89 5.50
N ILE A 238 4.86 1.54 4.68
CA ILE A 238 4.78 0.34 3.82
C ILE A 238 4.60 -0.92 4.67
N SER A 239 5.30 -1.01 5.80
CA SER A 239 5.18 -2.15 6.73
C SER A 239 3.76 -2.30 7.28
N GLU A 240 3.14 -1.22 7.74
CA GLU A 240 1.74 -1.26 8.22
C GLU A 240 0.76 -1.65 7.11
N PHE A 241 1.00 -1.19 5.87
CA PHE A 241 0.14 -1.52 4.74
C PHE A 241 0.25 -3.00 4.35
N ILE A 242 1.47 -3.56 4.34
CA ILE A 242 1.71 -4.99 4.11
C ILE A 242 1.07 -5.83 5.22
N ASN A 243 1.21 -5.44 6.49
CA ASN A 243 0.59 -6.17 7.60
C ASN A 243 -0.95 -6.08 7.57
N ALA A 244 -1.53 -4.97 7.10
CA ALA A 244 -2.97 -4.90 6.88
C ALA A 244 -3.45 -5.89 5.81
N ALA A 245 -2.67 -6.09 4.73
CA ALA A 245 -2.95 -7.16 3.77
C ALA A 245 -2.79 -8.55 4.40
N GLU A 246 -1.82 -8.74 5.31
CA GLU A 246 -1.64 -10.00 6.06
C GLU A 246 -2.89 -10.39 6.87
N TYR A 247 -3.58 -9.41 7.49
CA TYR A 247 -4.84 -9.67 8.20
C TYR A 247 -5.94 -10.26 7.29
N ILE A 248 -5.94 -9.91 6.01
CA ILE A 248 -6.91 -10.42 5.04
C ILE A 248 -6.51 -11.85 4.62
N ILE A 249 -5.26 -12.04 4.17
CA ILE A 249 -4.81 -13.35 3.64
C ILE A 249 -4.72 -14.43 4.72
N SER A 250 -4.41 -14.07 5.97
CA SER A 250 -4.37 -15.00 7.11
C SER A 250 -5.73 -15.61 7.44
N ARG A 251 -6.83 -15.02 6.95
CA ARG A 251 -8.19 -15.56 7.05
C ARG A 251 -8.60 -16.43 5.86
N GLY A 252 -7.77 -16.52 4.84
CA GLY A 252 -7.92 -17.42 3.69
C GLY A 252 -8.13 -16.72 2.35
N ASN A 253 -8.50 -15.43 2.32
CA ASN A 253 -8.72 -14.70 1.08
C ASN A 253 -7.39 -14.17 0.48
N LYS A 254 -6.95 -14.80 -0.61
CA LYS A 254 -5.72 -14.44 -1.32
C LYS A 254 -5.92 -13.39 -2.42
N ASN A 255 -7.17 -13.03 -2.73
CA ASN A 255 -7.51 -12.15 -3.84
C ASN A 255 -7.41 -10.69 -3.39
N ILE A 256 -6.19 -10.18 -3.22
CA ILE A 256 -5.94 -8.83 -2.68
C ILE A 256 -5.27 -7.97 -3.76
N ILE A 257 -5.79 -6.77 -3.95
CA ILE A 257 -5.20 -5.71 -4.76
C ILE A 257 -4.84 -4.55 -3.83
N LEU A 258 -3.57 -4.14 -3.83
CA LEU A 258 -3.12 -2.98 -3.06
C LEU A 258 -3.35 -1.71 -3.86
N CYS A 259 -3.75 -0.62 -3.21
CA CYS A 259 -3.95 0.67 -3.87
C CYS A 259 -3.24 1.81 -3.12
N GLU A 260 -2.17 2.32 -3.74
CA GLU A 260 -1.54 3.59 -3.35
C GLU A 260 -2.47 4.76 -3.70
N ARG A 261 -2.63 5.70 -2.78
CA ARG A 261 -3.63 6.77 -2.90
C ARG A 261 -3.17 8.12 -2.34
N GLY A 262 -1.86 8.30 -2.21
CA GLY A 262 -1.20 9.43 -1.60
C GLY A 262 -1.21 9.38 -0.08
N ILE A 263 -0.11 9.86 0.49
CA ILE A 263 0.10 10.02 1.93
C ILE A 263 0.00 11.49 2.34
N ARG A 264 -0.36 11.73 3.60
CA ARG A 264 -0.41 13.06 4.19
C ARG A 264 1.01 13.56 4.46
N THR A 265 1.29 14.78 4.00
CA THR A 265 2.55 15.48 4.26
C THR A 265 2.27 16.93 4.69
N TYR A 266 3.30 17.75 4.79
CA TYR A 266 3.17 19.19 5.05
C TYR A 266 2.75 19.99 3.80
N GLU A 267 2.82 19.41 2.61
CA GLU A 267 2.50 20.06 1.33
C GLU A 267 1.00 20.42 1.26
N LYS A 268 0.68 21.58 0.69
CA LYS A 268 -0.69 22.12 0.57
C LYS A 268 -1.14 22.30 -0.89
N ALA A 269 -0.24 22.24 -1.86
CA ALA A 269 -0.54 22.36 -3.28
C ALA A 269 -1.31 21.14 -3.84
N THR A 270 -1.26 20.01 -3.14
CA THR A 270 -2.03 18.79 -3.43
C THR A 270 -2.75 18.33 -2.17
N ARG A 271 -3.85 17.57 -2.33
CA ARG A 271 -4.65 17.06 -1.20
C ARG A 271 -3.86 16.05 -0.36
N ASN A 272 -3.10 15.18 -1.03
CA ASN A 272 -2.08 14.31 -0.46
C ASN A 272 -0.85 14.37 -1.38
N THR A 273 0.29 13.86 -0.92
CA THR A 273 1.47 13.65 -1.78
C THR A 273 1.42 12.23 -2.31
N LEU A 274 1.35 12.07 -3.64
CA LEU A 274 1.41 10.75 -4.27
C LEU A 274 2.79 10.12 -4.01
N ASP A 275 2.83 9.04 -3.24
CA ASP A 275 4.06 8.29 -2.98
C ASP A 275 4.25 7.25 -4.09
N ILE A 276 4.72 7.70 -5.25
CA ILE A 276 4.91 6.83 -6.41
C ILE A 276 5.96 5.73 -6.16
N SER A 277 6.90 5.96 -5.23
CA SER A 277 7.93 4.99 -4.87
C SER A 277 7.36 3.73 -4.21
N SER A 278 6.17 3.84 -3.60
CA SER A 278 5.49 2.70 -2.99
C SER A 278 5.16 1.59 -3.99
N VAL A 279 4.91 1.92 -5.26
CA VAL A 279 4.52 0.94 -6.29
C VAL A 279 5.61 -0.11 -6.49
N PRO A 280 6.86 0.24 -6.89
CA PRO A 280 7.91 -0.76 -7.06
C PRO A 280 8.31 -1.42 -5.73
N ILE A 281 8.27 -0.70 -4.60
CA ILE A 281 8.57 -1.29 -3.28
C ILE A 281 7.56 -2.40 -2.95
N LEU A 282 6.27 -2.14 -3.05
CA LEU A 282 5.22 -3.12 -2.78
C LEU A 282 5.29 -4.30 -3.75
N LYS A 283 5.54 -4.04 -5.04
CA LYS A 283 5.73 -5.09 -6.05
C LYS A 283 7.00 -5.91 -5.83
N GLN A 284 8.03 -5.40 -5.15
CA GLN A 284 9.24 -6.16 -4.80
C GLN A 284 9.06 -6.97 -3.50
N GLU A 285 8.43 -6.37 -2.50
CA GLU A 285 8.27 -6.95 -1.17
C GLU A 285 7.12 -7.97 -1.11
N THR A 286 6.07 -7.76 -1.91
CA THR A 286 4.87 -8.60 -1.96
C THR A 286 4.65 -9.18 -3.35
N HIS A 287 3.88 -10.26 -3.41
CA HIS A 287 3.44 -10.86 -4.67
C HIS A 287 2.07 -10.31 -5.13
N LEU A 288 1.53 -9.28 -4.48
CA LEU A 288 0.19 -8.75 -4.77
C LEU A 288 0.24 -7.67 -5.87
N PRO A 289 -0.81 -7.55 -6.70
CA PRO A 289 -0.93 -6.45 -7.64
C PRO A 289 -1.11 -5.10 -6.93
N VAL A 290 -0.56 -4.05 -7.53
CA VAL A 290 -0.53 -2.68 -6.97
C VAL A 290 -1.09 -1.68 -7.97
N MET A 291 -2.18 -1.03 -7.59
CA MET A 291 -2.82 0.06 -8.32
C MET A 291 -2.51 1.43 -7.73
N VAL A 292 -2.77 2.48 -8.50
CA VAL A 292 -2.65 3.88 -8.06
C VAL A 292 -3.96 4.64 -8.26
N ASP A 293 -4.47 5.27 -7.19
CA ASP A 293 -5.59 6.20 -7.22
C ASP A 293 -5.09 7.63 -7.45
N VAL A 294 -5.24 8.13 -8.67
CA VAL A 294 -4.72 9.46 -9.07
C VAL A 294 -5.63 10.61 -8.64
N THR A 295 -6.92 10.33 -8.40
CA THR A 295 -7.88 11.35 -7.98
C THR A 295 -7.71 11.70 -6.51
N HIS A 296 -7.66 10.70 -5.62
CA HIS A 296 -7.59 10.96 -4.18
C HIS A 296 -6.19 11.32 -3.69
N SER A 297 -5.15 10.89 -4.41
CA SER A 297 -3.76 11.28 -4.11
C SER A 297 -3.55 12.76 -4.39
N THR A 298 -3.69 13.16 -5.66
CA THR A 298 -3.45 14.55 -6.08
C THR A 298 -4.52 15.50 -5.54
N GLY A 299 -5.79 15.08 -5.54
CA GLY A 299 -6.95 15.93 -5.27
C GLY A 299 -7.12 17.05 -6.30
N ARG A 300 -6.59 16.88 -7.51
CA ARG A 300 -6.48 17.90 -8.55
C ARG A 300 -6.70 17.34 -9.94
N ARG A 301 -7.68 17.90 -10.65
CA ARG A 301 -8.08 17.44 -11.98
C ARG A 301 -6.97 17.59 -13.03
N ASP A 302 -6.19 18.66 -12.92
CA ASP A 302 -5.08 18.97 -13.81
C ASP A 302 -3.86 18.03 -13.64
N LEU A 303 -3.80 17.30 -12.52
CA LEU A 303 -2.73 16.34 -12.24
C LEU A 303 -3.10 14.89 -12.53
N LEU A 304 -4.35 14.60 -12.91
CA LEU A 304 -4.81 13.22 -13.16
C LEU A 304 -4.00 12.54 -14.27
N LEU A 305 -3.89 13.17 -15.43
CA LEU A 305 -3.20 12.59 -16.59
C LEU A 305 -1.69 12.42 -16.35
N PRO A 306 -0.94 13.43 -15.85
CA PRO A 306 0.48 13.25 -15.51
C PRO A 306 0.70 12.15 -14.47
N ALA A 307 -0.12 12.11 -13.41
CA ALA A 307 0.00 11.09 -12.36
C ALA A 307 -0.30 9.68 -12.89
N ALA A 308 -1.30 9.53 -13.76
CA ALA A 308 -1.62 8.25 -14.39
C ALA A 308 -0.49 7.76 -15.30
N LYS A 309 0.11 8.65 -16.11
CA LYS A 309 1.29 8.31 -16.91
C LYS A 309 2.46 7.87 -16.05
N ALA A 310 2.72 8.56 -14.93
CA ALA A 310 3.76 8.16 -13.99
C ALA A 310 3.48 6.80 -13.34
N ALA A 311 2.24 6.50 -12.97
CA ALA A 311 1.83 5.22 -12.43
C ALA A 311 2.02 4.07 -13.44
N MET A 312 1.65 4.28 -14.70
CA MET A 312 1.88 3.29 -15.75
C MET A 312 3.38 3.09 -16.01
N ALA A 313 4.14 4.18 -16.14
CA ALA A 313 5.57 4.12 -16.43
C ALA A 313 6.40 3.43 -15.34
N ILE A 314 5.99 3.58 -14.06
CA ILE A 314 6.68 2.92 -12.94
C ILE A 314 6.27 1.44 -12.75
N GLY A 315 5.28 0.96 -13.50
CA GLY A 315 4.84 -0.43 -13.49
C GLY A 315 3.70 -0.75 -12.51
N ALA A 316 2.77 0.18 -12.29
CA ALA A 316 1.53 -0.14 -11.58
C ALA A 316 0.66 -1.10 -12.42
N ASP A 317 0.02 -2.06 -11.75
CA ASP A 317 -0.91 -3.03 -12.36
C ASP A 317 -2.26 -2.39 -12.73
N GLY A 318 -2.49 -1.16 -12.27
CA GLY A 318 -3.62 -0.38 -12.74
C GLY A 318 -3.71 1.04 -12.20
N VAL A 319 -4.59 1.81 -12.83
CA VAL A 319 -4.91 3.19 -12.46
C VAL A 319 -6.39 3.30 -12.11
N MET A 320 -6.68 4.01 -11.03
CA MET A 320 -8.03 4.35 -10.60
C MET A 320 -8.23 5.86 -10.63
N ALA A 321 -9.32 6.30 -11.23
CA ALA A 321 -9.71 7.70 -11.26
C ALA A 321 -11.23 7.87 -11.22
N GLU A 322 -11.69 9.08 -10.92
CA GLU A 322 -13.11 9.37 -10.78
C GLU A 322 -13.72 10.12 -11.96
N VAL A 323 -14.92 9.70 -12.34
CA VAL A 323 -15.69 10.21 -13.48
C VAL A 323 -17.13 10.47 -13.04
N HIS A 324 -17.64 11.67 -13.30
CA HIS A 324 -19.01 12.08 -13.01
C HIS A 324 -19.65 12.68 -14.29
N PRO A 325 -20.95 12.49 -14.56
CA PRO A 325 -21.58 13.12 -15.73
C PRO A 325 -21.55 14.65 -15.63
N ASP A 326 -21.80 15.19 -14.44
CA ASP A 326 -21.74 16.62 -14.13
C ASP A 326 -21.02 16.86 -12.79
N PRO A 327 -19.69 17.00 -12.78
CA PRO A 327 -18.94 17.18 -11.54
C PRO A 327 -19.39 18.40 -10.71
N ALA A 328 -19.96 19.44 -11.32
CA ALA A 328 -20.29 20.68 -10.63
C ALA A 328 -21.39 20.50 -9.57
N VAL A 329 -22.28 19.52 -9.75
CA VAL A 329 -23.40 19.21 -8.85
C VAL A 329 -23.16 17.97 -7.97
N ALA A 330 -21.98 17.35 -8.07
CA ALA A 330 -21.68 16.12 -7.33
C ALA A 330 -21.65 16.33 -5.81
N LEU A 331 -22.15 15.34 -5.07
CA LEU A 331 -22.23 15.32 -3.60
C LEU A 331 -20.89 15.04 -2.92
N SER A 332 -19.86 14.73 -3.71
CA SER A 332 -18.47 14.56 -3.28
C SER A 332 -17.50 14.86 -4.41
N ASP A 333 -16.33 15.41 -4.07
CA ASP A 333 -15.20 15.60 -4.99
C ASP A 333 -15.54 16.33 -6.31
N SER A 334 -16.46 17.31 -6.24
CA SER A 334 -16.94 18.09 -7.39
C SER A 334 -15.82 18.77 -8.21
N ALA A 335 -14.75 19.20 -7.55
CA ALA A 335 -13.61 19.82 -8.22
C ALA A 335 -12.65 18.79 -8.84
N GLN A 336 -12.67 17.54 -8.40
CA GLN A 336 -11.67 16.52 -8.74
C GLN A 336 -12.10 15.60 -9.86
N GLN A 337 -13.39 15.24 -9.92
CA GLN A 337 -13.91 14.28 -10.89
C GLN A 337 -13.82 14.81 -12.34
N MET A 338 -13.53 13.92 -13.27
CA MET A 338 -13.62 14.21 -14.71
C MET A 338 -15.08 14.21 -15.15
N ASN A 339 -15.46 15.14 -16.03
CA ASN A 339 -16.69 14.96 -16.82
C ASN A 339 -16.45 13.96 -17.96
N ILE A 340 -17.51 13.49 -18.61
CA ILE A 340 -17.39 12.46 -19.68
C ILE A 340 -16.41 12.88 -20.80
N PRO A 341 -16.47 14.10 -21.38
CA PRO A 341 -15.51 14.50 -22.39
C PRO A 341 -14.05 14.51 -21.89
N THR A 342 -13.82 14.94 -20.64
CA THR A 342 -12.49 14.92 -20.03
C THR A 342 -11.99 13.49 -19.86
N PHE A 343 -12.86 12.58 -19.42
CA PHE A 343 -12.54 11.16 -19.27
C PHE A 343 -12.14 10.51 -20.61
N GLN A 344 -12.89 10.76 -21.68
CA GLN A 344 -12.56 10.24 -23.02
C GLN A 344 -11.23 10.79 -23.55
N SER A 345 -10.96 12.08 -23.30
CA SER A 345 -9.66 12.68 -23.64
C SER A 345 -8.52 12.05 -22.82
N PHE A 346 -8.74 11.86 -21.51
CA PHE A 346 -7.80 11.21 -20.61
C PHE A 346 -7.45 9.79 -21.07
N MET A 347 -8.44 8.96 -21.40
CA MET A 347 -8.21 7.59 -21.88
C MET A 347 -7.41 7.58 -23.18
N ARG A 348 -7.79 8.43 -24.15
CA ARG A 348 -7.09 8.55 -25.43
C ARG A 348 -5.62 8.95 -25.26
N GLU A 349 -5.31 9.82 -24.31
CA GLU A 349 -3.94 10.27 -24.03
C GLU A 349 -3.09 9.25 -23.28
N LEU A 350 -3.69 8.25 -22.63
CA LEU A 350 -3.00 7.13 -21.99
C LEU A 350 -2.73 5.96 -22.94
N THR A 351 -3.54 5.81 -23.98
CA THR A 351 -3.40 4.75 -24.99
C THR A 351 -2.55 5.17 -26.20
N LYS A 352 -2.06 6.41 -26.22
CA LYS A 352 -1.05 6.89 -27.19
C LYS A 352 0.34 6.49 -26.72
#